data_AF-A0A257KQH8-F1
#
_entry.id   AF-A0A257KQH8-F1
#
_cell.length_a   1.000
_cell.length_b   1.000
_cell.length_c   1.000
_cell.angle_alpha   90.00
_cell.angle_beta   90.00
_cell.angle_gamma   90.00
#
_symmetry.space_group_name_H-M   'P 1'
#
loop_
_entity.id
_entity.type
_entity.pdbx_description
1 polymer ?
#
loop_
_entity_poly.entity_id
_entity_poly.type
_entity_poly.pdbx_seq_one_letter_code
_entity_poly.pdbx_strand_id
1 'polypeptide(L)' 'MTQLDSEIDDLIAACHGDTRGVVGALIMVNRQLETELAELKAQLVAARAAEAPSVHAVLH' A
#
# COMPACT_ATOMS: atom_id res chain seq x y z
N MET A 1 26.74 7.41 3.50
CA MET A 1 25.80 6.31 3.77
C MET A 1 24.52 6.93 4.29
N THR A 2 23.39 6.59 3.68
CA THR A 2 22.07 7.09 4.06
C THR A 2 21.49 6.23 5.18
N GLN A 3 20.48 6.73 5.90
CA GLN A 3 19.73 5.93 6.88
C GLN A 3 19.13 4.66 6.25
N LEU A 4 18.72 4.77 4.98
CA LEU A 4 18.13 3.66 4.24
C LEU A 4 19.16 2.54 4.01
N ASP A 5 20.43 2.89 3.77
CA ASP A 5 21.50 1.91 3.62
C ASP A 5 21.70 1.10 4.91
N SER A 6 21.68 1.77 6.08
CA SER A 6 21.79 1.07 7.37
C SER A 6 20.61 0.15 7.69
N GLU A 7 19.39 0.56 7.34
CA GLU A 7 18.20 -0.28 7.56
C GLU A 7 18.21 -1.52 6.65
N ILE A 8 18.74 -1.41 5.43
CA ILE A 8 18.94 -2.55 4.54
C ILE A 8 20.01 -3.50 5.08
N ASP A 9 21.12 -2.97 5.59
CA ASP A 9 22.17 -3.79 6.19
C ASP A 9 21.66 -4.58 7.41
N ASP A 10 20.83 -3.95 8.25
CA ASP A 10 20.19 -4.60 9.40
C ASP A 10 19.23 -5.72 8.96
N LEU A 11 18.46 -5.50 7.88
CA LEU A 11 17.60 -6.53 7.29
C LEU A 11 18.41 -7.72 6.74
N ILE A 12 19.52 -7.44 6.05
CA ILE A 12 20.42 -8.49 5.55
C ILE A 12 21.04 -9.26 6.72
N ALA A 13 21.48 -8.59 7.78
CA ALA A 13 21.99 -9.22 8.98
C ALA A 13 20.95 -10.11 9.67
N ALA A 14 19.71 -9.63 9.80
CA ALA A 14 18.58 -10.39 10.36
C ALA A 14 18.22 -11.62 9.53
N CYS A 15 18.46 -11.58 8.21
CA CYS A 15 18.29 -12.71 7.30
C CYS A 15 19.57 -13.56 7.13
N HIS A 16 20.55 -13.44 8.03
CA HIS A 16 21.82 -14.20 7.99
C HIS A 16 22.59 -14.03 6.67
N GLY A 17 22.51 -12.87 6.05
CA GLY A 17 23.15 -12.58 4.76
C GLY A 17 22.37 -13.07 3.54
N ASP A 18 21.16 -13.64 3.69
CA ASP A 18 20.32 -14.04 2.56
C ASP A 18 19.66 -12.83 1.90
N THR A 19 20.39 -12.19 1.00
CA THR A 19 19.90 -11.04 0.23
C THR A 19 18.73 -11.38 -0.68
N ARG A 20 18.61 -12.63 -1.16
CA ARG A 20 17.45 -13.06 -1.97
C ARG A 20 16.21 -13.18 -1.10
N GLY A 21 16.35 -13.71 0.10
CA GLY A 21 15.31 -13.76 1.12
C GLY A 21 14.82 -12.37 1.51
N VAL A 22 15.73 -11.42 1.77
CA VAL A 22 15.39 -10.02 2.08
C VAL A 22 14.59 -9.39 0.94
N VAL A 23 15.10 -9.47 -0.29
CA VAL A 23 14.41 -8.90 -1.46
C VAL A 23 13.05 -9.56 -1.67
N GLY A 24 12.93 -10.87 -1.49
CA GLY A 24 11.66 -11.59 -1.55
C GLY A 24 10.65 -11.09 -0.50
N ALA A 25 11.09 -10.90 0.74
CA ALA A 25 10.25 -10.39 1.82
C ALA A 25 9.77 -8.96 1.53
N LEU A 26 10.67 -8.09 1.05
CA LEU A 26 10.33 -6.72 0.66
C LEU A 26 9.32 -6.69 -0.50
N ILE A 27 9.48 -7.56 -1.50
CA ILE A 27 8.51 -7.69 -2.60
C ILE A 27 7.14 -8.15 -2.08
N MET A 28 7.10 -9.11 -1.15
CA MET A 28 5.85 -9.59 -0.58
C MET A 28 5.11 -8.48 0.19
N VAL A 29 5.83 -7.77 1.07
CA VAL A 29 5.28 -6.65 1.84
C VAL A 29 4.81 -5.54 0.89
N ASN A 30 5.59 -5.23 -0.14
CA ASN A 30 5.23 -4.22 -1.12
C ASN A 30 3.91 -4.56 -1.85
N ARG A 31 3.75 -5.81 -2.32
CA ARG A 31 2.49 -6.26 -2.96
C ARG A 31 1.28 -6.19 -2.02
N GLN A 32 1.47 -6.54 -0.76
CA GLN A 32 0.41 -6.43 0.25
C GLN A 32 -0.01 -4.96 0.43
N LEU A 33 0.95 -4.05 0.57
CA LEU A 33 0.68 -2.61 0.70
C LEU A 33 0.00 -2.03 -0.54
N GLU A 34 0.41 -2.48 -1.75
CA GLU A 34 -0.23 -2.08 -3.00
C GLU A 34 -1.70 -2.53 -3.07
N THR A 35 -2.00 -3.72 -2.55
CA THR A 35 -3.37 -4.26 -2.48
C THR A 35 -4.22 -3.44 -1.52
N GLU A 36 -3.74 -3.20 -0.30
CA GLU A 36 -4.44 -2.38 0.71
C GLU A 36 -4.68 -0.95 0.19
N LEU A 37 -3.69 -0.38 -0.48
CA LEU A 37 -3.82 0.95 -1.09
C LEU A 37 -4.88 0.98 -2.19
N ALA A 38 -4.99 -0.06 -3.01
CA ALA A 38 -6.01 -0.15 -4.04
C ALA A 38 -7.42 -0.25 -3.44
N GLU A 39 -7.58 -1.05 -2.37
CA GLU A 39 -8.84 -1.17 -1.65
C GLU A 39 -9.27 0.14 -1.00
N LEU A 40 -8.35 0.84 -0.33
CA LEU A 40 -8.63 2.15 0.28
C LEU A 40 -9.01 3.20 -0.77
N LYS A 41 -8.33 3.20 -1.93
CA LYS A 41 -8.70 4.07 -3.06
C LYS A 41 -10.10 3.76 -3.58
N ALA A 42 -10.47 2.49 -3.72
CA ALA A 42 -11.79 2.08 -4.15
C ALA A 42 -12.88 2.53 -3.14
N GLN A 43 -12.63 2.35 -1.84
CA GLN A 43 -13.53 2.82 -0.78
C GLN A 43 -13.71 4.35 -0.81
N LEU A 44 -12.62 5.11 -0.99
CA LEU A 44 -12.68 6.57 -1.10
C LEU A 44 -13.54 7.01 -2.30
N VAL A 45 -13.40 6.36 -3.45
CA VAL A 45 -14.21 6.64 -4.64
C VAL A 45 -15.69 6.32 -4.38
N ALA A 46 -15.99 5.16 -3.77
CA ALA A 46 -17.36 4.77 -3.43
C ALA A 46 -18.01 5.74 -2.44
N ALA A 47 -17.29 6.15 -1.40
CA ALA A 47 -17.77 7.13 -0.43
C ALA A 47 -18.12 8.46 -1.10
N ARG A 48 -17.25 8.98 -1.98
CA ARG A 48 -17.51 10.21 -2.73
C ARG A 48 -18.71 10.11 -3.68
N ALA A 49 -18.93 8.94 -4.28
CA ALA A 49 -20.09 8.71 -5.15
C ALA A 49 -21.41 8.67 -4.36
N ALA A 50 -21.39 8.18 -3.12
CA ALA A 50 -22.54 8.15 -2.22
C ALA A 50 -22.92 9.54 -1.67
N GLU A 51 -21.96 10.46 -1.58
CA GLU A 51 -22.18 11.85 -1.14
C GLU A 51 -22.68 12.78 -2.25
N ALA A 52 -22.73 12.34 -3.51
CA ALA A 52 -23.29 13.14 -4.59
C ALA A 52 -24.81 13.26 -4.40
N PRO A 53 -25.37 14.47 -4.23
CA PRO A 53 -26.81 14.62 -4.05
C PRO A 53 -27.52 14.14 -5.31
N SER A 54 -28.46 13.22 -5.14
CA SER A 54 -29.37 12.76 -6.19
C SER A 54 -30.16 13.97 -6.74
N VAL A 55 -29.68 14.57 -7.83
CA VAL A 55 -30.31 15.71 -8.54
C VAL A 55 -31.56 15.26 -9.33
N HIS A 56 -32.31 14.28 -8.83
CA HIS A 56 -33.48 13.73 -9.52
C HIS A 56 -34.70 13.61 -8.59
N ALA A 57 -34.99 14.65 -7.80
CA ALA A 57 -36.19 14.70 -6.96
C ALA A 57 -36.95 16.05 -7.01
N VAL A 58 -36.80 16.85 -8.07
CA VAL A 58 -37.52 18.17 -8.21
C VAL A 58 -38.36 18.26 -9.49
N LEU A 59 -38.89 17.15 -10.00
CA LEU A 59 -39.91 17.21 -11.06
C LEU A 59 -41.05 16.23 -10.74
N HIS A 60 -41.85 16.60 -9.74
CA HIS A 60 -43.26 16.25 -9.66
C HIS A 60 -44.02 17.32 -8.87
#